data_AF-A0A6L9QVS8-F1
#
_entry.id   AF-A0A6L9QVS8-F1
#
_cell.length_a   1.000
_cell.length_b   1.000
_cell.length_c   1.000
_cell.angle_alpha   90.00
_cell.angle_beta   90.00
_cell.angle_gamma   90.00
#
_symmetry.space_group_name_H-M   'P 1'
#
loop_
_entity.id
_entity.type
_entity.pdbx_description
1 polymer ?
#
loop_
_entity_poly.entity_id
_entity_poly.type
_entity_poly.pdbx_seq_one_letter_code
_entity_poly.pdbx_strand_id
1 'polypeptide(L)'
;MTAELLCQVLDAAAAAGSEPTGAFLTPVALTPVFTVAERSERRWRPVGRLHDAPQQAREALITYFRHVVPAVESPADADVARFAEAAELLEDETRRNGIAVAGRRFRIVRVERITLMGPDGPEPPRPTDFDAR
;
A
#
# COMPACT_ATOMS: atom_id res chain seq x y z
N MET A 1 -13.29 7.00 21.57
CA MET A 1 -13.83 5.79 22.22
C MET A 1 -12.80 4.67 22.40
N THR A 2 -12.11 4.18 21.36
CA THR A 2 -11.11 3.09 21.52
C THR A 2 -9.79 3.54 22.18
N ALA A 3 -9.31 4.75 21.89
CA ALA A 3 -8.09 5.29 22.48
C ALA A 3 -8.23 5.60 23.98
N GLU A 4 -9.39 6.10 24.41
CA GLU A 4 -9.67 6.38 25.83
C GLU A 4 -9.71 5.10 26.67
N LEU A 5 -10.29 4.03 26.12
CA LEU A 5 -10.30 2.72 26.75
C LEU A 5 -8.88 2.15 26.91
N LEU A 6 -8.01 2.39 25.92
CA LEU A 6 -6.60 1.97 26.02
C LEU A 6 -5.87 2.75 27.12
N CYS A 7 -6.04 4.06 27.20
CA CYS A 7 -5.45 4.87 28.27
C CYS A 7 -5.92 4.42 29.66
N GLN A 8 -7.23 4.20 29.82
CA GLN A 8 -7.81 3.75 31.09
C GLN A 8 -7.26 2.39 31.55
N VAL A 9 -7.03 1.47 30.61
CA VAL A 9 -6.45 0.15 30.91
C VAL A 9 -4.98 0.27 31.31
N LEU A 10 -4.21 1.14 30.63
CA LEU A 10 -2.80 1.38 30.97
C LEU A 10 -2.64 2.04 32.34
N ASP A 11 -3.48 3.04 32.66
CA ASP A 11 -3.49 3.73 33.95
C ASP A 11 -3.85 2.77 35.10
N ALA A 12 -4.84 1.90 34.89
CA ALA A 12 -5.23 0.89 35.86
C ALA A 12 -4.14 -0.17 36.10
N ALA A 13 -3.42 -0.57 35.03
CA ALA A 13 -2.31 -1.52 35.13
C ALA A 13 -1.10 -0.92 35.88
N ALA A 14 -0.80 0.36 35.66
CA ALA A 14 0.23 1.10 36.40
C ALA A 14 -0.12 1.24 37.89
N ALA A 15 -1.37 1.56 38.22
CA ALA A 15 -1.84 1.68 39.60
C ALA A 15 -1.76 0.36 40.41
N ALA A 16 -1.84 -0.79 39.73
CA ALA A 16 -1.77 -2.10 40.36
C ALA A 16 -0.33 -2.62 40.59
N GLY A 17 0.71 -1.84 40.20
CA GLY A 17 2.11 -2.26 40.30
C GLY A 17 2.49 -3.41 39.36
N SER A 18 1.56 -3.84 38.51
CA SER A 18 1.76 -4.77 37.41
C SER A 18 2.02 -3.95 36.14
N GLU A 19 3.00 -3.04 36.19
CA GLU A 19 3.51 -2.42 34.98
C GLU A 19 3.93 -3.55 34.04
N PRO A 20 3.29 -3.66 32.87
CA PRO A 20 3.64 -4.75 31.97
C PRO A 20 5.09 -4.56 31.54
N THR A 21 5.87 -5.62 31.66
CA THR A 21 7.33 -5.63 31.49
C THR A 21 7.80 -5.34 30.05
N GLY A 22 6.96 -4.74 29.20
CA GLY A 22 7.30 -4.33 27.85
C GLY A 22 6.80 -2.91 27.61
N ALA A 23 7.65 -2.07 27.00
CA ALA A 23 7.22 -0.80 26.46
C ALA A 23 6.08 -1.04 25.47
N PHE A 24 4.85 -0.71 25.83
CA PHE A 24 3.74 -0.76 24.88
C PHE A 24 3.98 0.28 23.82
N LEU A 25 4.05 -0.17 22.57
CA LEU A 25 4.14 0.73 21.45
C LEU A 25 2.74 1.27 21.12
N THR A 26 2.65 2.59 21.01
CA THR A 26 1.42 3.28 20.64
C THR A 26 1.31 3.31 19.11
N PRO A 27 0.25 2.75 18.52
CA PRO A 27 0.02 2.87 17.08
C PRO A 27 -0.38 4.29 16.71
N VAL A 28 0.41 4.93 15.85
CA VAL A 28 0.12 6.23 15.26
C VAL A 28 -0.23 6.05 13.79
N ALA A 29 -1.44 6.47 13.42
CA ALA A 29 -1.88 6.47 12.03
C ALA A 29 -1.13 7.54 11.23
N LEU A 30 -0.62 7.17 10.06
CA LEU A 30 0.04 8.08 9.13
C LEU A 30 -0.93 8.51 8.02
N THR A 31 -0.56 9.56 7.28
CA THR A 31 -1.29 9.94 6.06
C THR A 31 -1.36 8.73 5.13
N PRO A 32 -2.55 8.40 4.62
CA PRO A 32 -2.74 7.31 3.68
C PRO A 32 -1.97 7.55 2.39
N VAL A 33 -1.59 6.46 1.74
CA VAL A 33 -0.95 6.48 0.43
C VAL A 33 -1.70 5.57 -0.52
N PHE A 34 -1.40 5.68 -1.80
CA PHE A 34 -2.07 4.98 -2.88
C PHE A 34 -1.06 4.21 -3.71
N THR A 35 -1.48 3.09 -4.28
CA THR A 35 -0.64 2.30 -5.17
C THR A 35 -1.50 1.50 -6.14
N VAL A 36 -0.86 0.85 -7.10
CA VAL A 36 -1.51 -0.12 -7.97
C VAL A 36 -1.51 -1.46 -7.26
N ALA A 37 -2.60 -2.20 -7.32
CA ALA A 37 -2.63 -3.62 -6.99
C ALA A 37 -2.95 -4.43 -8.23
N GLU A 38 -2.20 -5.50 -8.46
CA GLU A 38 -2.47 -6.49 -9.49
C GLU A 38 -3.07 -7.75 -8.86
N ARG A 39 -4.02 -8.38 -9.57
CA ARG A 39 -4.59 -9.66 -9.14
C ARG A 39 -3.79 -10.83 -9.72
N SER A 40 -3.06 -11.54 -8.86
CA SER A 40 -2.34 -12.79 -9.18
C SER A 40 -3.01 -13.97 -8.49
N GLU A 41 -3.29 -15.07 -9.21
CA GLU A 41 -3.82 -16.33 -8.67
C GLU A 41 -4.95 -16.16 -7.63
N ARG A 42 -5.87 -15.23 -7.93
CA ARG A 42 -7.03 -14.80 -7.11
C ARG A 42 -6.74 -13.80 -5.98
N ARG A 43 -5.49 -13.54 -5.61
CA ARG A 43 -5.12 -12.56 -4.57
C ARG A 43 -4.75 -11.21 -5.18
N TRP A 44 -5.10 -10.13 -4.50
CA TRP A 44 -4.60 -8.79 -4.83
C TRP A 44 -3.27 -8.58 -4.15
N ARG A 45 -2.29 -8.08 -4.89
CA ARG A 45 -0.98 -7.70 -4.37
C ARG A 45 -0.68 -6.27 -4.80
N PRO A 46 -0.32 -5.36 -3.89
CA PRO A 46 0.27 -4.09 -4.26
C PRO A 46 1.49 -4.31 -5.15
N VAL A 47 1.61 -3.51 -6.21
CA VAL A 47 2.71 -3.54 -7.18
C VAL A 47 3.21 -2.12 -7.41
N GLY A 48 4.53 -1.96 -7.47
CA GLY A 48 5.16 -0.67 -7.70
C GLY A 48 5.25 0.20 -6.44
N ARG A 49 5.36 1.51 -6.68
CA ARG A 49 5.62 2.53 -5.65
C ARG A 49 4.35 2.94 -4.91
N LEU A 50 4.50 3.48 -3.70
CA LEU A 50 3.48 4.22 -2.98
C LEU A 50 3.45 5.69 -3.45
N HIS A 51 2.25 6.25 -3.55
CA HIS A 51 2.00 7.60 -4.03
C HIS A 51 1.12 8.37 -3.05
N ASP A 52 1.23 9.69 -3.01
CA ASP A 52 0.47 10.51 -2.07
C ASP A 52 -0.99 10.74 -2.53
N ALA A 53 -1.26 10.55 -3.83
CA ALA A 53 -2.58 10.72 -4.42
C ALA A 53 -2.98 9.55 -5.33
N PRO A 54 -4.29 9.24 -5.46
CA PRO A 54 -4.77 8.20 -6.37
C PRO A 54 -4.51 8.54 -7.84
N GLN A 55 -4.44 9.83 -8.19
CA GLN A 55 -4.12 10.28 -9.54
C GLN A 55 -2.67 9.93 -9.92
N GLN A 56 -1.71 10.14 -9.02
CA GLN A 56 -0.31 9.76 -9.25
C GLN A 56 -0.15 8.24 -9.43
N ALA A 57 -0.93 7.44 -8.71
CA ALA A 57 -0.94 5.98 -8.90
C ALA A 57 -1.54 5.58 -10.27
N ARG A 58 -2.55 6.31 -10.79
CA ARG A 58 -3.03 6.13 -12.17
C ARG A 58 -1.98 6.49 -13.20
N GLU A 59 -1.32 7.63 -13.03
CA GLU A 59 -0.24 8.08 -13.93
C GLU A 59 0.91 7.08 -13.98
N ALA A 60 1.27 6.48 -12.84
CA ALA A 60 2.24 5.40 -12.79
C ALA A 60 1.77 4.16 -13.57
N LEU A 61 0.50 3.77 -13.47
CA LEU A 61 -0.06 2.65 -14.22
C LEU A 61 -0.11 2.93 -15.74
N ILE A 62 -0.50 4.15 -16.14
CA ILE A 62 -0.48 4.62 -17.53
C ILE A 62 0.94 4.55 -18.09
N THR A 63 1.92 5.07 -17.35
CA THR A 63 3.34 5.03 -17.73
C THR A 63 3.83 3.59 -17.87
N TYR A 64 3.46 2.71 -16.95
CA TYR A 64 3.80 1.31 -17.01
C TYR A 64 3.23 0.63 -18.27
N PHE A 65 1.95 0.85 -18.59
CA PHE A 65 1.33 0.31 -19.81
C PHE A 65 1.96 0.86 -21.10
N ARG A 66 2.26 2.17 -21.15
CA ARG A 66 2.81 2.82 -22.36
C ARG A 66 4.28 2.51 -22.61
N HIS A 67 5.07 2.29 -21.56
CA HIS A 67 6.54 2.26 -21.69
C HIS A 67 7.17 0.97 -21.16
N VAL A 68 6.76 0.52 -19.98
CA VAL A 68 7.43 -0.64 -19.35
C VAL A 68 6.97 -1.94 -19.99
N VAL A 69 5.66 -2.12 -20.19
CA VAL A 69 5.11 -3.32 -20.83
C VAL A 69 5.77 -3.58 -22.20
N PRO A 70 5.77 -2.64 -23.17
CA PRO A 70 6.36 -2.93 -24.48
C PRO A 70 7.89 -3.11 -24.43
N ALA A 71 8.60 -2.31 -23.63
CA ALA A 71 10.06 -2.29 -23.65
C ALA A 71 10.72 -3.38 -22.79
N VAL A 72 10.06 -3.81 -21.72
CA VAL A 72 10.65 -4.72 -20.71
C VAL A 72 9.96 -6.08 -20.71
N GLU A 73 8.62 -6.12 -20.79
CA GLU A 73 7.89 -7.39 -20.81
C GLU A 73 7.78 -7.96 -22.23
N SER A 74 7.83 -7.09 -23.24
CA SER A 74 7.81 -7.42 -24.67
C SER A 74 6.77 -8.51 -25.05
N PRO A 75 5.48 -8.29 -24.72
CA PRO A 75 4.44 -9.24 -25.09
C PRO A 75 4.14 -9.18 -26.60
N ALA A 76 3.23 -10.02 -27.07
CA ALA A 76 2.78 -9.98 -28.47
C ALA A 76 2.15 -8.61 -28.81
N ASP A 77 2.29 -8.17 -30.07
CA ASP A 77 1.81 -6.85 -30.54
C ASP A 77 0.34 -6.59 -30.22
N ALA A 78 -0.50 -7.63 -30.29
CA ALA A 78 -1.91 -7.53 -29.94
C ALA A 78 -2.14 -7.16 -28.47
N ASP A 79 -1.28 -7.63 -27.56
CA ASP A 79 -1.34 -7.24 -26.15
C ASP A 79 -0.75 -5.85 -25.93
N VAL A 80 0.33 -5.48 -26.62
CA VAL A 80 0.86 -4.11 -26.59
C VAL A 80 -0.23 -3.10 -26.97
N ALA A 81 -0.98 -3.35 -28.05
CA ALA A 81 -2.09 -2.52 -28.46
C ALA A 81 -3.20 -2.42 -27.39
N ARG A 82 -3.56 -3.56 -26.77
CA ARG A 82 -4.55 -3.58 -25.67
C ARG A 82 -4.09 -2.79 -24.45
N PHE A 83 -2.80 -2.82 -24.12
CA PHE A 83 -2.23 -2.01 -23.04
C PHE A 83 -2.23 -0.52 -23.37
N ALA A 84 -1.93 -0.14 -24.61
CA ALA A 84 -2.05 1.24 -25.06
C ALA A 84 -3.50 1.75 -24.95
N GLU A 85 -4.48 1.00 -25.44
CA GLU A 85 -5.91 1.33 -25.30
C GLU A 85 -6.32 1.45 -23.83
N ALA A 86 -5.84 0.53 -22.97
CA ALA A 86 -6.09 0.58 -21.54
C ALA A 86 -5.51 1.84 -20.87
N ALA A 87 -4.36 2.33 -21.35
CA ALA A 87 -3.77 3.58 -20.89
C ALA A 87 -4.65 4.79 -21.24
N GLU A 88 -5.19 4.86 -22.47
CA GLU A 88 -6.12 5.91 -22.88
C GLU A 88 -7.39 5.93 -22.00
N LEU A 89 -7.93 4.76 -21.68
CA LEU A 89 -9.10 4.65 -20.79
C LEU A 89 -8.79 5.12 -19.36
N LEU A 90 -7.55 5.00 -18.89
CA LEU A 90 -7.16 5.48 -17.56
C LEU A 90 -6.91 6.99 -17.52
N GLU A 91 -6.58 7.59 -18.66
CA GLU A 91 -6.34 9.03 -18.82
C GLU A 91 -7.64 9.83 -18.93
N ASP A 92 -8.78 9.16 -19.22
CA ASP A 92 -10.08 9.81 -19.29
C ASP A 92 -10.53 10.47 -17.96
N GLU A 93 -11.50 11.38 -18.05
CA GLU A 93 -11.97 12.15 -16.90
C GLU A 93 -12.76 11.33 -15.87
N THR A 94 -13.01 10.04 -16.12
CA THR A 94 -13.87 9.19 -15.27
C THR A 94 -13.16 8.71 -14.00
N ARG A 95 -11.86 9.02 -13.83
CA ARG A 95 -11.05 8.68 -12.64
C ARG A 95 -11.10 7.19 -12.30
N ARG A 96 -10.99 6.33 -13.31
CA ARG A 96 -11.11 4.87 -13.18
C ARG A 96 -10.14 4.33 -12.13
N ASN A 97 -10.67 3.55 -11.18
CA ASN A 97 -9.85 2.90 -10.14
C ASN A 97 -9.60 1.41 -10.42
N GLY A 98 -9.99 0.90 -11.59
CA GLY A 98 -9.71 -0.48 -11.97
C GLY A 98 -9.82 -0.70 -13.46
N ILE A 99 -9.00 -1.64 -13.97
CA ILE A 99 -8.94 -1.98 -15.38
C ILE A 99 -8.52 -3.43 -15.57
N ALA A 100 -9.04 -4.08 -16.61
CA ALA A 100 -8.64 -5.41 -17.01
C ALA A 100 -8.10 -5.35 -18.45
N VAL A 101 -6.94 -5.96 -18.68
CA VAL A 101 -6.23 -5.88 -19.95
C VAL A 101 -5.34 -7.11 -20.09
N ALA A 102 -5.32 -7.74 -21.28
CA ALA A 102 -4.51 -8.92 -21.58
C ALA A 102 -4.60 -10.03 -20.49
N GLY A 103 -5.80 -10.30 -19.97
CA GLY A 103 -6.04 -11.29 -18.91
C GLY A 103 -5.62 -10.86 -17.49
N ARG A 104 -4.96 -9.71 -17.34
CA ARG A 104 -4.53 -9.13 -16.06
C ARG A 104 -5.57 -8.15 -15.54
N ARG A 105 -5.59 -7.95 -14.21
CA ARG A 105 -6.53 -7.05 -13.54
C ARG A 105 -5.79 -6.17 -12.55
N PHE A 106 -5.99 -4.86 -12.69
CA PHE A 106 -5.34 -3.83 -11.89
C PHE A 106 -6.39 -2.99 -11.16
N ARG A 107 -6.01 -2.48 -9.99
CA ARG A 107 -6.79 -1.50 -9.22
C ARG A 107 -5.90 -0.46 -8.58
N ILE A 108 -6.39 0.77 -8.50
CA ILE A 108 -5.83 1.77 -7.60
C ILE A 108 -6.36 1.48 -6.20
N VAL A 109 -5.46 1.27 -5.25
CA VAL A 109 -5.82 0.93 -3.86
C VAL A 109 -5.24 1.96 -2.90
N ARG A 110 -5.98 2.21 -1.82
CA ARG A 110 -5.55 3.00 -0.68
C ARG A 110 -4.88 2.07 0.34
N VAL A 111 -3.76 2.51 0.90
CA VAL A 111 -3.03 1.83 1.97
C VAL A 111 -3.09 2.68 3.22
N GLU A 112 -3.70 2.14 4.27
CA GLU A 112 -3.58 2.68 5.63
C GLU A 112 -2.22 2.29 6.19
N ARG A 113 -1.54 3.25 6.82
CA ARG A 113 -0.22 3.03 7.39
C ARG A 113 -0.22 3.39 8.86
N ILE A 114 0.50 2.59 9.63
CA ILE A 114 0.67 2.79 11.07
C ILE A 114 2.16 2.69 11.36
N THR A 115 2.65 3.61 12.17
CA THR A 115 3.95 3.51 12.84
C THR A 115 3.70 3.24 14.32
N LEU A 116 4.47 2.32 14.88
CA LEU A 116 4.45 2.04 16.30
C LEU A 116 5.45 2.97 17.00
N MET A 117 5.02 3.70 18.04
CA MET A 117 5.80 4.70 18.77
C MET A 117 6.05 4.28 20.22
N GLY A 118 7.30 4.34 20.67
CA GLY A 118 7.70 4.20 22.08
C GLY A 118 8.28 5.49 22.65
N PRO A 119 8.71 5.49 23.94
CA PRO A 119 9.32 6.65 24.60
C PRO A 119 10.55 7.21 23.85
N ASP A 120 11.31 6.34 23.20
CA ASP A 120 12.53 6.69 22.46
C ASP A 120 12.28 7.02 20.97
N GLY A 121 11.01 7.00 20.51
CA GLY A 121 10.62 7.28 19.13
C GLY A 121 9.99 6.09 18.38
N PRO A 122 9.97 6.11 17.03
CA PRO A 122 9.42 5.02 16.23
C PRO A 122 10.11 3.68 16.49
N GLU A 123 9.34 2.59 16.46
CA GLU A 123 9.87 1.23 16.60
C GLU A 123 10.93 0.94 15.53
N PRO A 124 12.15 0.52 15.92
CA PRO A 124 13.17 0.08 14.96
C PRO A 124 12.82 -1.30 14.37
N PRO A 125 13.50 -1.76 13.30
CA PRO A 125 13.38 -3.14 12.84
C PRO A 125 13.60 -4.15 13.98
N ARG A 126 12.77 -5.19 14.02
CA ARG A 126 12.84 -6.23 15.04
C ARG A 126 13.97 -7.20 14.74
N PRO A 127 14.58 -7.85 15.74
CA PRO A 127 15.54 -8.93 15.52
C PRO A 127 15.00 -10.10 14.67
N THR A 128 13.68 -10.28 14.64
CA THR A 128 12.99 -11.30 13.83
C THR A 128 12.67 -10.85 12.41
N ASP A 129 12.81 -9.56 12.10
CA ASP A 129 12.61 -9.05 10.75
C ASP A 129 13.78 -9.55 9.90
N PHE A 130 13.45 -10.41 8.93
CA PHE A 130 14.46 -11.01 8.06
C PHE A 130 15.12 -9.94 7.18
N ASP A 131 16.45 -9.87 7.25
CA ASP A 131 17.28 -9.04 6.38
C ASP A 131 18.32 -9.95 5.71
N ALA A 132 18.16 -10.17 4.40
CA ALA A 132 19.09 -10.92 3.58
C ALA A 132 20.28 -10.03 3.20
N ARG A 133 21.19 -9.78 4.15
CA ARG A 133 22.53 -9.34 3.78
C ARG A 133 23.36 -10.49 3.24
#